data_AF-A0A7K3S2D5-F1
#
_entry.id   AF-A0A7K3S2D5-F1
#
_cell.length_a   1.000
_cell.length_b   1.000
_cell.length_c   1.000
_cell.angle_alpha   90.00
_cell.angle_beta   90.00
_cell.angle_gamma   90.00
#
_symmetry.space_group_name_H-M   'P 1'
#
loop_
_entity.id
_entity.type
_entity.pdbx_description
1 polymer ?
#
loop_
_entity_poly.entity_id
_entity_poly.type
_entity_poly.pdbx_seq_one_letter_code
_entity_poly.pdbx_strand_id
1 'polypeptide(L)'
;MRSLFPVTDLTTTPATAPDREWSLDELAEAYAYPVGLPAGASWLRANMVSTLDGAAQHDGRSQPISCAADMRIFGTLRGLADVVIAGAETVRQEGYRPARAREAFAERR
;
A
#
# COMPACT_ATOMS: atom_id res chain seq x y z
N MET A 1 17.25 -18.32 -13.99
CA MET A 1 15.80 -18.44 -14.21
C MET A 1 15.17 -18.73 -12.85
N ARG A 2 14.48 -17.77 -12.24
CA ARG A 2 13.84 -18.01 -10.92
C ARG A 2 12.59 -18.83 -11.16
N SER A 3 12.49 -19.98 -10.51
CA SER A 3 11.30 -20.84 -10.60
C SER A 3 10.14 -20.14 -9.91
N LEU A 4 9.06 -19.90 -10.65
CA LEU A 4 7.78 -19.52 -10.07
C LEU A 4 7.32 -20.66 -9.17
N PHE A 5 7.06 -20.39 -7.90
CA PHE A 5 6.34 -21.34 -7.06
C PHE A 5 4.90 -21.42 -7.57
N PRO A 6 4.30 -22.61 -7.65
CA PRO A 6 2.89 -22.72 -8.03
C PRO A 6 2.02 -21.93 -7.06
N VAL A 7 1.13 -21.09 -7.57
CA VAL A 7 0.08 -20.43 -6.78
C VAL A 7 -0.83 -21.53 -6.25
N THR A 8 -0.67 -21.90 -4.98
CA THR A 8 -1.42 -23.01 -4.36
C THR A 8 -2.85 -22.61 -3.98
N ASP A 9 -3.09 -21.31 -3.78
CA ASP A 9 -4.40 -20.77 -3.47
C ASP A 9 -4.79 -19.72 -4.52
N LEU A 10 -5.74 -20.08 -5.38
CA LEU A 10 -6.46 -19.07 -6.13
C LEU A 10 -7.42 -18.40 -5.16
N THR A 11 -7.26 -17.09 -4.93
CA THR A 11 -8.29 -16.23 -4.34
C THR A 11 -9.44 -16.01 -5.34
N THR A 12 -9.94 -17.09 -5.94
CA THR A 12 -11.16 -17.06 -6.74
C THR A 12 -12.35 -17.10 -5.77
N THR A 13 -12.48 -16.06 -4.95
CA THR A 13 -13.81 -15.70 -4.51
C THR A 13 -14.45 -14.99 -5.71
N PRO A 14 -15.62 -15.42 -6.22
CA PRO A 14 -16.35 -14.60 -7.17
C PRO A 14 -16.51 -13.23 -6.53
N ALA A 15 -16.07 -12.17 -7.21
CA ALA A 15 -16.30 -10.82 -6.73
C ALA A 15 -17.82 -10.59 -6.73
N THR A 16 -18.46 -10.83 -5.59
CA THR A 16 -19.90 -10.57 -5.40
C THR A 16 -20.17 -9.06 -5.39
N ALA A 17 -19.12 -8.26 -5.17
CA ALA A 17 -19.18 -6.81 -5.26
C ALA A 17 -19.10 -6.36 -6.72
N PRO A 18 -19.92 -5.36 -7.12
CA PRO A 18 -19.84 -4.79 -8.46
C PRO A 18 -18.45 -4.24 -8.74
N ASP A 19 -17.97 -4.43 -9.97
CA ASP A 19 -16.73 -3.81 -10.46
C ASP A 19 -16.95 -2.30 -10.59
N ARG A 20 -16.54 -1.58 -9.54
CA ARG A 20 -16.66 -0.14 -9.43
C ARG A 20 -15.43 0.44 -8.75
N GLU A 21 -15.22 1.72 -8.98
CA GLU A 21 -14.17 2.45 -8.27
C GLU A 21 -14.54 2.65 -6.78
N TRP A 22 -13.60 2.37 -5.89
CA TRP A 22 -13.76 2.62 -4.45
C TRP A 22 -13.42 4.07 -4.13
N SER A 23 -14.17 4.71 -3.24
CA SER A 23 -13.85 6.06 -2.77
C SER A 23 -12.61 6.05 -1.85
N LEU A 24 -12.01 7.23 -1.60
CA LEU A 24 -10.90 7.32 -0.65
C LEU A 24 -11.33 6.97 0.78
N ASP A 25 -12.57 7.26 1.17
CA ASP A 25 -13.11 6.91 2.48
C ASP A 25 -13.33 5.40 2.62
N GLU A 26 -13.81 4.74 1.56
CA GLU A 26 -13.96 3.28 1.55
C GLU A 26 -12.61 2.58 1.65
N LEU A 27 -11.60 3.08 0.92
CA LEU A 27 -10.23 2.59 1.05
C LEU A 27 -9.66 2.87 2.45
N ALA A 28 -9.93 4.04 3.02
CA ALA A 28 -9.45 4.39 4.34
C ALA A 28 -10.04 3.49 5.43
N GLU A 29 -11.32 3.17 5.32
CA GLU A 29 -12.02 2.27 6.23
C GLU A 29 -11.47 0.84 6.13
N ALA A 30 -11.33 0.33 4.89
CA ALA A 30 -10.81 -1.02 4.65
C ALA A 30 -9.37 -1.22 5.18
N TYR A 31 -8.59 -0.14 5.23
CA TYR A 31 -7.22 -0.13 5.74
C TYR A 31 -7.06 0.65 7.05
N ALA A 32 -8.12 0.78 7.84
CA ALA A 32 -8.03 1.43 9.15
C ALA A 32 -7.00 0.74 10.05
N TYR A 33 -6.34 1.52 10.92
CA TYR A 33 -5.52 0.95 11.98
C TYR A 33 -6.42 0.33 13.06
N PRO A 34 -5.98 -0.73 13.74
CA PRO A 34 -6.79 -1.37 14.77
C PRO A 34 -7.05 -0.41 15.95
N VAL A 35 -8.31 -0.37 16.39
CA VAL A 35 -8.73 0.38 17.57
C VAL A 35 -8.46 -0.42 18.85
N GLY A 36 -8.28 0.28 19.98
CA GLY A 36 -8.14 -0.37 21.29
C GLY A 36 -6.78 -1.04 21.55
N LEU A 37 -5.72 -0.58 20.87
CA LEU A 37 -4.36 -1.00 21.19
C LEU A 37 -4.02 -0.65 22.66
N PRO A 38 -3.24 -1.49 23.36
CA PRO A 38 -2.76 -1.17 24.71
C PRO A 38 -2.01 0.16 24.73
N ALA A 39 -2.07 0.87 25.86
CA ALA A 39 -1.34 2.12 26.02
C ALA A 39 0.16 1.91 25.75
N GLY A 40 0.73 2.71 24.85
CA GLY A 40 2.13 2.61 24.43
C GLY A 40 2.43 1.57 23.35
N ALA A 41 1.44 0.80 22.88
CA ALA A 41 1.61 -0.08 21.73
C ALA A 41 1.62 0.73 20.42
N SER A 42 2.35 0.23 19.42
CA SER A 42 2.42 0.81 18.08
C SER A 42 2.07 -0.24 17.04
N TRP A 43 1.46 0.19 15.93
CA TRP A 43 1.16 -0.69 14.80
C TRP A 43 2.08 -0.38 13.62
N LEU A 44 2.79 -1.41 13.14
CA LEU A 44 3.64 -1.30 11.97
C LEU A 44 2.99 -2.00 10.78
N ARG A 45 2.82 -1.27 9.67
CA ARG A 45 2.35 -1.79 8.39
C ARG A 45 3.46 -1.67 7.34
N ALA A 46 3.69 -2.73 6.59
CA ALA A 46 4.46 -2.68 5.35
C ALA A 46 3.50 -2.67 4.15
N ASN A 47 3.80 -1.85 3.15
CA ASN A 47 3.10 -1.83 1.87
C ASN A 47 4.13 -1.93 0.74
N MET A 48 4.00 -2.95 -0.10
CA MET A 48 4.94 -3.30 -1.16
C MET A 48 4.17 -3.81 -2.37
N VAL A 49 4.76 -3.67 -3.56
CA VAL A 49 4.28 -4.28 -4.80
C VAL A 49 5.33 -5.27 -5.31
N SER A 50 4.88 -6.36 -5.93
CA SER A 50 5.76 -7.31 -6.60
C SER A 50 5.13 -7.81 -7.89
N THR A 51 5.96 -8.16 -8.86
CA THR A 51 5.56 -8.97 -10.00
C THR A 51 5.15 -10.37 -9.57
N LEU A 52 4.54 -11.13 -10.49
CA LEU A 52 4.13 -12.52 -10.23
C LEU A 52 5.32 -13.43 -9.88
N ASP A 53 6.52 -13.11 -10.38
CA ASP A 53 7.78 -13.81 -10.05
C ASP A 53 8.52 -13.26 -8.84
N GLY A 54 7.87 -12.37 -8.07
CA GLY A 54 8.39 -11.85 -6.81
C GLY A 54 9.48 -10.79 -6.99
N ALA A 55 9.63 -10.20 -8.18
CA ALA A 55 10.48 -9.04 -8.35
C ALA A 55 9.81 -7.79 -7.75
N ALA A 56 10.54 -7.07 -6.92
CA ALA A 56 10.06 -5.82 -6.30
C ALA A 56 10.32 -4.57 -7.17
N GLN A 57 11.03 -4.73 -8.29
CA GLN A 57 11.43 -3.63 -9.15
C GLN A 57 11.67 -4.09 -10.60
N HIS A 58 11.49 -3.14 -11.52
CA HIS A 58 11.91 -3.22 -12.92
C HIS A 58 12.79 -2.00 -13.21
N ASP A 59 13.98 -2.23 -13.78
CA ASP A 59 15.00 -1.20 -13.99
C ASP A 59 15.30 -0.34 -12.75
N GLY A 60 15.40 -1.01 -11.59
CA GLY A 60 15.73 -0.38 -10.30
C GLY A 60 14.59 0.39 -9.64
N ARG A 61 13.38 0.40 -10.22
CA ARG A 61 12.22 1.11 -9.66
C ARG A 61 11.02 0.20 -9.50
N SER A 62 10.22 0.47 -8.49
CA SER A 62 8.92 -0.18 -8.25
C SER A 62 7.79 0.47 -9.05
N GLN A 63 7.91 1.75 -9.41
CA GLN A 63 6.89 2.47 -10.20
C GLN A 63 6.47 1.75 -11.49
N PRO A 64 7.37 1.17 -12.32
CA PRO A 64 6.97 0.51 -13.57
C PRO A 64 6.15 -0.77 -13.40
N ILE A 65 6.16 -1.38 -12.20
CA ILE A 65 5.38 -2.59 -11.88
C ILE A 65 4.10 -2.27 -11.09
N SER A 66 3.78 -0.99 -10.92
CA SER A 66 2.58 -0.49 -10.26
C SER A 66 1.50 -0.07 -11.27
N CYS A 67 0.32 0.30 -10.77
CA CYS A 67 -0.80 0.78 -11.57
C CYS A 67 -1.57 1.91 -10.86
N ALA A 68 -2.55 2.51 -11.55
CA ALA A 68 -3.35 3.60 -10.98
C ALA A 68 -4.08 3.21 -9.69
N ALA A 69 -4.59 1.98 -9.61
CA ALA A 69 -5.26 1.47 -8.41
C ALA A 69 -4.28 1.32 -7.22
N ASP A 70 -3.10 0.75 -7.46
CA ASP A 70 -2.05 0.63 -6.44
C ASP A 70 -1.61 2.01 -5.93
N MET A 71 -1.44 2.99 -6.82
CA MET A 71 -1.07 4.35 -6.43
C MET A 71 -2.13 5.05 -5.57
N ARG A 72 -3.42 4.73 -5.77
CA ARG A 72 -4.51 5.23 -4.90
C ARG A 72 -4.43 4.61 -3.51
N ILE A 73 -4.23 3.30 -3.42
CA ILE A 73 -4.02 2.60 -2.14
C ILE A 73 -2.78 3.16 -1.45
N PHE A 74 -1.63 3.21 -2.13
CA PHE A 74 -0.38 3.77 -1.62
C PHE A 74 -0.55 5.18 -1.04
N GLY A 75 -1.28 6.06 -1.74
CA GLY A 75 -1.60 7.39 -1.27
C GLY A 75 -2.49 7.41 -0.02
N THR A 76 -3.51 6.55 0.03
CA THR A 76 -4.39 6.39 1.19
C THR A 76 -3.63 5.90 2.41
N LEU A 77 -2.83 4.84 2.28
CA LEU A 77 -2.06 4.27 3.40
C LEU A 77 -1.07 5.29 3.98
N ARG A 78 -0.43 6.09 3.12
CA ARG A 78 0.44 7.19 3.57
C ARG A 78 -0.32 8.32 4.26
N GLY A 79 -1.57 8.54 3.87
CA GLY A 79 -2.44 9.54 4.49
C GLY A 79 -2.94 9.13 5.88
N LEU A 80 -3.13 7.83 6.09
CA LEU A 80 -3.53 7.26 7.38
C LEU A 80 -2.38 7.10 8.37
N ALA A 81 -1.14 6.96 7.89
CA ALA A 81 0.01 6.74 8.75
C ALA A 81 0.42 8.02 9.49
N ASP A 82 0.71 7.91 10.78
CA ASP A 82 1.33 9.00 11.55
C ASP A 82 2.77 9.28 11.08
N VAL A 83 3.49 8.21 10.76
CA VAL A 83 4.89 8.25 10.32
C VAL A 83 5.08 7.29 9.16
N VAL A 84 5.73 7.77 8.10
CA VAL A 84 6.17 6.94 6.97
C VAL A 84 7.67 6.72 7.07
N ILE A 85 8.08 5.46 7.22
CA ILE A 85 9.49 5.05 7.22
C ILE A 85 9.81 4.54 5.82
N ALA A 86 10.91 5.02 5.24
CA ALA A 86 11.39 4.57 3.94
C ALA A 86 12.91 4.41 3.94
N GLY A 87 13.41 3.41 3.21
CA GLY A 87 14.83 3.23 2.98
C GLY A 87 15.41 4.40 2.18
N ALA A 88 16.58 4.89 2.57
CA ALA A 88 17.17 6.08 1.96
C ALA A 88 17.42 5.92 0.45
N GLU A 89 17.77 4.72 0.00
CA GLU A 89 18.01 4.47 -1.43
C GLU A 89 16.72 4.52 -2.26
N THR A 90 15.63 3.93 -1.74
CA THR A 90 14.30 4.04 -2.34
C THR A 90 13.86 5.50 -2.45
N VAL A 91 14.09 6.31 -1.41
CA VAL A 91 13.78 7.74 -1.42
C VAL A 91 14.47 8.46 -2.59
N ARG A 92 15.75 8.13 -2.85
CA ARG A 92 16.53 8.73 -3.94
C ARG A 92 16.08 8.24 -5.31
N GLN A 93 15.96 6.92 -5.50
CA GLN A 93 15.64 6.33 -6.79
C GLN A 93 14.21 6.61 -7.25
N GLU A 94 13.26 6.65 -6.32
CA GLU A 94 11.85 6.93 -6.59
C GLU A 94 11.52 8.44 -6.53
N GLY A 95 12.50 9.29 -6.21
CA GLY A 95 12.33 10.75 -6.16
C GLY A 95 11.29 11.20 -5.14
N TYR A 96 11.24 10.56 -3.97
CA TYR A 96 10.26 10.91 -2.93
C TYR A 96 10.43 12.36 -2.49
N ARG A 97 9.29 13.05 -2.44
CA ARG A 97 9.17 14.42 -1.95
C ARG A 97 8.60 14.41 -0.52
N PRO A 98 8.74 15.52 0.24
CA PRO A 98 8.11 15.64 1.54
C PRO A 98 6.63 15.24 1.49
N ALA A 99 6.23 14.39 2.43
CA ALA A 99 4.84 13.97 2.54
C ALA A 99 3.96 15.20 2.81
N ARG A 100 2.88 15.34 2.04
CA ARG A 100 1.86 16.36 2.29
C ARG A 100 0.75 15.72 3.09
N ALA A 101 0.42 16.31 4.24
CA ALA A 101 -0.77 15.94 4.97
C ALA A 101 -1.99 16.13 4.06
N ARG A 102 -2.82 15.09 3.95
CA ARG A 102 -4.09 15.19 3.24
C ARG A 102 -5.16 15.51 4.27
N GLU A 103 -5.81 16.67 4.13
CA GLU A 103 -6.89 17.11 5.03
C GLU A 103 -7.98 16.04 5.16
N ALA A 104 -8.29 15.33 4.08
CA ALA A 104 -9.26 14.23 4.04
C ALA A 104 -8.98 13.10 5.06
N PHE A 105 -7.76 12.97 5.58
CA PHE A 105 -7.40 11.96 6.58
C PHE A 105 -7.00 12.57 7.93
N ALA A 106 -7.18 13.89 8.12
CA ALA A 106 -6.73 14.55 9.34
C ALA A 106 -7.48 14.10 10.59
N GLU A 107 -8.78 13.82 10.47
CA GLU A 107 -9.64 13.33 11.56
C GLU A 107 -9.52 11.82 11.81
N ARG A 108 -8.73 11.12 11.00
CA ARG A 108 -8.59 9.65 11.00
C ARG A 108 -7.27 9.16 11.63
N ARG A 109 -6.45 10.09 12.14
CA ARG A 109 -5.23 9.84 12.92
C ARG A 109 -5.53 10.09 14.40
#